data_AF-A0A935Y5S1-F1
#
_entry.id   AF-A0A935Y5S1-F1
#
_cell.length_a   1.000
_cell.length_b   1.000
_cell.length_c   1.000
_cell.angle_alpha   90.00
_cell.angle_beta   90.00
_cell.angle_gamma   90.00
#
_symmetry.space_group_name_H-M   'P 1'
#
loop_
_entity.id
_entity.type
_entity.pdbx_description
1 polymer ?
#
loop_
_entity_poly.entity_id
_entity_poly.type
_entity_poly.pdbx_seq_one_letter_code
_entity_poly.pdbx_strand_id
1 'polypeptide(L)'
;MYQLPHRDSFAAENAIHLILTCTYLGLRHEDIQQGLSDLHQLSMRMELKEGLNDCLLINDSYILDLQSLKLGLQFMDQQSLRYSRTIVISDFAQHHHDERLFRELGELIRLFQVKSSLHWFGHSGVEKLDTGAKPILPF
;
A
#
# COMPACT_ATOMS: atom_id res chain seq x y z
N MET A 1 -16.93 12.96 26.39
CA MET A 1 -17.15 11.94 25.34
C MET A 1 -16.40 12.42 24.12
N TYR A 2 -15.56 11.61 23.49
CA TYR A 2 -14.75 12.03 22.33
C TYR A 2 -15.49 11.81 21.01
N GLN A 3 -15.27 12.70 20.04
CA GLN A 3 -15.79 12.60 18.68
C GLN A 3 -14.64 12.29 17.71
N LEU A 4 -14.85 11.29 16.85
CA LEU A 4 -13.90 10.94 15.79
C LEU A 4 -14.38 11.51 14.45
N PRO A 5 -13.48 12.04 13.61
CA PRO A 5 -13.84 12.61 12.33
C PRO A 5 -14.40 11.55 11.37
N HIS A 6 -13.90 10.31 11.44
CA HIS A 6 -14.30 9.20 10.57
C HIS A 6 -14.60 7.94 11.40
N ARG A 7 -15.52 7.10 10.89
CA ARG A 7 -16.03 5.90 11.58
C ARG A 7 -15.63 4.61 10.85
N ASP A 8 -14.35 4.47 10.51
CA ASP A 8 -13.85 3.14 10.13
C ASP A 8 -13.48 2.36 11.41
N SER A 9 -13.68 1.03 11.39
CA SER A 9 -13.50 0.18 12.58
C SER A 9 -12.03 0.06 13.03
N PHE A 10 -11.07 0.18 12.11
CA PHE A 10 -9.64 0.12 12.41
C PHE A 10 -9.13 1.45 13.00
N ALA A 11 -9.60 2.58 12.48
CA ALA A 11 -9.31 3.90 13.01
C ALA A 11 -9.87 4.10 14.43
N ALA A 12 -11.02 3.47 14.73
CA ALA A 12 -11.61 3.54 16.06
C ALA A 12 -10.73 2.90 17.15
N GLU A 13 -10.17 1.73 16.90
CA GLU A 13 -9.28 1.04 17.85
C GLU A 13 -8.01 1.85 18.12
N ASN A 14 -7.36 2.33 17.05
CA ASN A 14 -6.18 3.19 17.16
C ASN A 14 -6.48 4.50 17.90
N ALA A 15 -7.65 5.10 17.66
CA ALA A 15 -8.06 6.31 18.36
C ALA A 15 -8.32 6.05 19.85
N ILE A 16 -8.88 4.90 20.23
CA ILE A 16 -9.04 4.52 21.64
C ILE A 16 -7.70 4.41 22.34
N HIS A 17 -6.71 3.76 21.72
CA HIS A 17 -5.36 3.68 22.26
C HIS A 17 -4.75 5.07 22.48
N LEU A 18 -4.85 5.95 21.50
CA LEU A 18 -4.39 7.34 21.60
C LEU A 18 -5.06 8.07 22.77
N ILE A 19 -6.40 8.03 22.83
CA ILE A 19 -7.17 8.69 23.88
C ILE A 19 -6.73 8.20 25.27
N LEU A 20 -6.58 6.88 25.45
CA LEU A 20 -6.15 6.29 26.71
C LEU A 20 -4.73 6.75 27.09
N THR A 21 -3.79 6.71 26.15
CA THR A 21 -2.42 7.17 26.38
C THR A 21 -2.36 8.65 26.73
N CYS A 22 -3.04 9.52 25.98
CA CYS A 22 -3.06 10.96 26.26
C CYS A 22 -3.71 11.26 27.61
N THR A 23 -4.80 10.56 27.96
CA THR A 23 -5.44 10.70 29.26
C THR A 23 -4.51 10.26 30.39
N TYR A 24 -3.80 9.14 30.23
CA TYR A 24 -2.81 8.66 31.19
C TYR A 24 -1.65 9.66 31.39
N LEU A 25 -1.22 10.33 30.32
CA LEU A 25 -0.20 11.37 30.36
C LEU A 25 -0.70 12.72 30.90
N GLY A 26 -1.98 12.83 31.27
CA GLY A 26 -2.55 14.03 31.89
C GLY A 26 -2.90 15.15 30.91
N LEU A 27 -3.04 14.87 29.60
CA LEU A 27 -3.51 15.86 28.65
C LEU A 27 -4.98 16.21 28.92
N ARG A 28 -5.35 17.48 28.67
CA ARG A 28 -6.72 17.94 28.86
C ARG A 28 -7.62 17.37 27.77
N HIS A 29 -8.87 17.16 28.14
CA HIS A 29 -9.90 16.66 27.23
C HIS A 29 -10.01 17.49 25.94
N GLU A 30 -9.95 18.83 26.07
CA GLU A 30 -10.03 19.78 24.96
C GLU A 30 -8.89 19.60 23.95
N ASP A 31 -7.66 19.44 24.46
CA ASP A 31 -6.46 19.27 23.62
C ASP A 31 -6.52 17.95 22.85
N ILE A 32 -6.99 16.87 23.50
CA ILE A 32 -7.18 15.56 22.87
C ILE A 32 -8.28 15.63 21.81
N GLN A 33 -9.42 16.27 22.12
CA GLN A 33 -10.51 16.40 21.16
C GLN A 33 -10.11 17.22 19.94
N GLN A 34 -9.34 18.29 20.12
CA GLN A 34 -8.82 19.09 19.02
C GLN A 34 -7.90 18.24 18.13
N GLY A 35 -6.92 17.54 18.72
CA GLY A 35 -6.02 16.66 17.97
C GLY A 35 -6.74 15.55 17.22
N LEU A 36 -7.80 14.97 17.79
CA LEU A 36 -8.65 13.98 17.11
C LEU A 36 -9.41 14.57 15.94
N SER A 37 -9.87 15.82 16.06
CA SER A 37 -10.63 16.52 15.00
C SER A 37 -9.74 16.87 13.80
N ASP A 38 -8.45 17.07 14.05
CA ASP A 38 -7.44 17.39 13.04
C ASP A 38 -6.84 16.13 12.38
N LEU A 39 -7.25 14.92 12.78
CA LEU A 39 -6.82 13.69 12.13
C LEU A 39 -7.37 13.61 10.71
N HIS A 40 -6.47 13.67 9.74
CA HIS A 40 -6.79 13.39 8.34
C HIS A 40 -6.81 11.89 8.07
N GLN A 41 -7.79 11.44 7.29
CA GLN A 41 -7.77 10.08 6.75
C GLN A 41 -6.56 9.92 5.82
N LEU A 42 -5.69 8.96 6.13
CA LEU A 42 -4.72 8.48 5.16
C LEU A 42 -5.44 7.48 4.25
N SER A 43 -5.83 7.92 3.05
CA SER A 43 -6.55 7.11 2.05
C SER A 43 -5.62 6.16 1.26
N MET A 44 -4.74 5.44 1.95
CA MET A 44 -3.52 4.91 1.31
C MET A 44 -3.18 3.46 1.65
N ARG A 45 -4.16 2.59 1.91
CA ARG A 45 -3.92 1.14 2.00
C ARG A 45 -4.90 0.38 1.13
N MET A 46 -4.37 -0.34 0.14
CA MET A 46 -5.09 -1.18 -0.83
C MET A 46 -6.34 -0.51 -1.44
N GLU A 47 -6.21 0.74 -1.85
CA GLU A 47 -7.30 1.50 -2.47
C GLU A 47 -7.56 0.97 -3.89
N LEU A 48 -8.80 0.55 -4.17
CA LEU A 48 -9.21 0.07 -5.50
C LEU A 48 -9.79 1.24 -6.32
N LYS A 49 -9.25 1.46 -7.52
CA LYS A 49 -9.72 2.47 -8.48
C LYS A 49 -10.00 1.85 -9.83
N GLU A 50 -10.99 2.41 -10.53
CA GLU A 50 -11.20 2.15 -11.95
C GLU A 50 -10.15 2.93 -12.76
N GLY A 51 -9.44 2.21 -13.63
CA GLY A 51 -8.49 2.78 -14.58
C GLY A 51 -9.13 3.06 -15.94
N LEU A 52 -8.45 3.86 -16.75
CA LEU A 52 -8.98 4.36 -18.03
C LEU A 52 -9.15 3.30 -19.13
N ASN A 53 -8.48 2.15 -19.03
CA ASN A 53 -8.42 1.13 -20.08
C ASN A 53 -9.05 -0.19 -19.64
N ASP A 54 -10.23 -0.13 -19.01
CA ASP A 54 -10.93 -1.30 -18.46
C ASP A 54 -9.99 -2.13 -17.56
N CYS A 55 -9.31 -1.43 -16.65
CA CYS A 55 -8.42 -2.04 -15.68
C CYS A 55 -8.79 -1.58 -14.28
N LEU A 56 -8.41 -2.39 -13.30
CA LEU A 56 -8.50 -2.02 -11.89
C LEU A 56 -7.10 -1.70 -11.39
N LEU A 57 -6.98 -0.54 -10.74
CA LEU A 57 -5.75 -0.11 -10.08
C LEU A 57 -5.88 -0.36 -8.58
N ILE A 58 -4.92 -1.09 -8.02
CA ILE A 58 -4.77 -1.24 -6.57
C ILE A 58 -3.61 -0.34 -6.15
N ASN A 59 -3.92 0.73 -5.41
CA ASN A 59 -2.92 1.67 -4.90
C ASN A 59 -2.52 1.27 -3.47
N ASP A 60 -1.28 0.79 -3.33
CA ASP A 60 -0.63 0.46 -2.06
C ASP A 60 0.80 1.03 -2.01
N SER A 61 0.94 2.31 -2.37
CA SER A 61 2.23 2.96 -2.63
C SER A 61 2.95 3.52 -1.38
N TYR A 62 2.48 3.23 -0.17
CA TYR A 62 2.96 3.90 1.04
C TYR A 62 4.31 3.34 1.55
N ILE A 63 4.38 2.04 1.81
CA ILE A 63 5.59 1.36 2.28
C ILE A 63 5.69 0.04 1.53
N LEU A 64 6.88 -0.25 0.99
CA LEU A 64 7.17 -1.51 0.32
C LEU A 64 7.97 -2.43 1.24
N ASP A 65 7.36 -3.54 1.65
CA ASP A 65 8.01 -4.69 2.26
C ASP A 65 7.41 -5.98 1.68
N LEU A 66 8.04 -7.12 1.95
CA LEU A 66 7.61 -8.37 1.32
C LEU A 66 6.25 -8.88 1.85
N GLN A 67 5.92 -8.61 3.11
CA GLN A 67 4.64 -9.03 3.69
C GLN A 67 3.50 -8.18 3.16
N SER A 68 3.67 -6.85 3.08
CA SER A 68 2.69 -5.95 2.46
C SER A 68 2.47 -6.31 0.99
N LEU A 69 3.54 -6.57 0.23
CA LEU A 69 3.41 -7.03 -1.16
C LEU A 69 2.62 -8.34 -1.28
N LYS A 70 2.85 -9.31 -0.39
CA LYS A 70 2.10 -10.58 -0.38
C LYS A 70 0.61 -10.34 -0.15
N LEU A 71 0.24 -9.45 0.78
CA LEU A 71 -1.15 -9.07 1.02
C LEU A 71 -1.76 -8.36 -0.20
N GLY A 72 -1.01 -7.46 -0.83
CA GLY A 72 -1.40 -6.79 -2.08
C GLY A 72 -1.66 -7.77 -3.22
N LEU A 73 -0.80 -8.77 -3.39
CA LEU A 73 -0.96 -9.83 -4.40
C LEU A 73 -2.18 -10.73 -4.12
N GLN A 74 -2.44 -11.07 -2.85
CA GLN A 74 -3.63 -11.81 -2.47
C GLN A 74 -4.92 -11.03 -2.76
N PHE A 75 -4.91 -9.72 -2.47
CA PHE A 75 -6.03 -8.85 -2.79
C PHE A 75 -6.23 -8.71 -4.29
N MET A 76 -5.16 -8.52 -5.06
CA MET A 76 -5.21 -8.53 -6.52
C MET A 76 -5.80 -9.84 -7.05
N ASP A 77 -5.40 -10.99 -6.50
CA ASP A 77 -5.92 -12.28 -6.94
C ASP A 77 -7.46 -12.36 -6.80
N GLN A 78 -7.99 -11.89 -5.67
CA GLN A 78 -9.44 -11.82 -5.41
C GLN A 78 -10.19 -10.93 -6.43
N GLN A 79 -9.57 -9.86 -6.92
CA GLN A 79 -10.18 -8.94 -7.89
C GLN A 79 -9.95 -9.35 -9.36
N SER A 80 -9.02 -10.28 -9.63
CA SER A 80 -8.43 -10.49 -10.96
C SER A 80 -9.15 -11.49 -11.88
N LEU A 81 -10.35 -11.98 -11.53
CA LEU A 81 -11.04 -13.06 -12.27
C LEU A 81 -11.18 -12.82 -13.79
N ARG A 82 -11.18 -11.56 -14.25
CA ARG A 82 -11.28 -11.18 -15.67
C ARG A 82 -10.11 -10.35 -16.20
N TYR A 83 -9.12 -10.04 -15.36
CA TYR A 83 -8.05 -9.09 -15.70
C TYR A 83 -6.69 -9.77 -15.72
N SER A 84 -5.82 -9.36 -16.65
CA SER A 84 -4.41 -9.73 -16.58
C SER A 84 -3.72 -9.01 -15.42
N ARG A 85 -2.87 -9.72 -14.68
CA ARG A 85 -2.18 -9.20 -13.49
C ARG A 85 -0.89 -8.49 -13.88
N THR A 86 -0.73 -7.25 -13.45
CA THR A 86 0.48 -6.45 -13.62
C THR A 86 0.85 -5.81 -12.29
N ILE A 87 2.13 -5.84 -11.93
CA ILE A 87 2.62 -5.14 -10.73
C ILE A 87 3.56 -4.01 -11.13
N VAL A 88 3.45 -2.90 -10.40
CA VAL A 88 4.43 -1.80 -10.45
C VAL A 88 5.02 -1.71 -9.05
N ILE A 89 6.31 -1.99 -8.92
CA ILE A 89 7.00 -1.99 -7.62
C ILE A 89 8.18 -1.03 -7.65
N SER A 90 8.36 -0.29 -6.57
CA SER A 90 9.57 0.52 -6.38
C SER A 90 10.73 -0.33 -5.88
N ASP A 91 11.91 0.27 -5.73
CA ASP A 91 13.02 -0.38 -5.04
C ASP A 91 12.72 -0.59 -3.55
N PHE A 92 13.27 -1.67 -2.98
CA PHE A 92 13.20 -1.96 -1.55
C PHE A 92 14.30 -1.16 -0.84
N ALA A 93 13.94 0.03 -0.34
CA ALA A 93 14.85 1.04 0.23
C ALA A 93 15.92 0.52 1.23
N GLN A 94 15.67 -0.60 1.91
CA GLN A 94 16.58 -1.16 2.93
C GLN A 94 17.31 -2.44 2.51
N HIS A 95 17.06 -2.97 1.29
CA HIS A 95 17.46 -4.32 0.90
C HIS A 95 17.92 -4.47 -0.56
N HIS A 96 18.63 -3.47 -1.11
CA HIS A 96 19.05 -3.44 -2.52
C HIS A 96 19.90 -4.64 -2.98
N HIS A 97 20.45 -5.46 -2.07
CA HIS A 97 21.29 -6.61 -2.38
C HIS A 97 20.92 -7.91 -1.61
N ASP A 98 19.70 -8.01 -1.07
CA ASP A 98 19.28 -9.26 -0.42
C ASP A 98 18.79 -10.28 -1.46
N GLU A 99 19.68 -11.21 -1.85
CA GLU A 99 19.34 -12.30 -2.79
C GLU A 99 18.13 -13.13 -2.34
N ARG A 100 17.88 -13.26 -1.02
CA ARG A 100 16.73 -14.00 -0.51
C ARG A 100 15.44 -13.26 -0.83
N LEU A 101 15.43 -11.93 -0.65
CA LEU A 101 14.29 -11.09 -0.99
C LEU A 101 13.94 -11.22 -2.47
N PHE A 102 14.93 -11.11 -3.36
CA PHE A 102 14.68 -11.23 -4.80
C PHE A 102 14.21 -12.64 -5.20
N ARG A 103 14.69 -13.68 -4.52
CA ARG A 103 14.20 -15.05 -4.73
C ARG A 103 12.74 -15.19 -4.32
N GLU A 104 12.38 -14.75 -3.10
CA GLU A 104 11.02 -14.81 -2.60
C GLU A 104 10.06 -13.95 -3.45
N LEU A 105 10.51 -12.77 -3.90
CA LEU A 105 9.77 -11.94 -4.85
C LEU A 105 9.48 -12.70 -6.15
N GLY A 106 10.48 -13.38 -6.72
CA GLY A 106 10.31 -14.21 -7.91
C GLY A 106 9.33 -15.37 -7.70
N GLU A 107 9.31 -15.98 -6.52
CA GLU A 107 8.35 -17.01 -6.15
C GLU A 107 6.92 -16.45 -6.06
N LEU A 108 6.74 -15.28 -5.43
CA LEU A 108 5.44 -14.61 -5.35
C LEU A 108 4.90 -14.24 -6.74
N ILE A 109 5.74 -13.63 -7.60
CA ILE A 109 5.36 -13.26 -8.97
C ILE A 109 4.85 -14.47 -9.76
N ARG A 110 5.53 -15.62 -9.62
CA ARG A 110 5.13 -16.88 -10.26
C ARG A 110 3.84 -17.45 -9.66
N LEU A 111 3.75 -17.49 -8.33
CA LEU A 111 2.61 -18.03 -7.59
C LEU A 111 1.31 -17.31 -7.97
N PHE A 112 1.37 -15.98 -8.07
CA PHE A 112 0.23 -15.15 -8.43
C PHE A 112 0.06 -14.93 -9.94
N GLN A 113 0.85 -15.62 -10.78
CA GLN A 113 0.77 -15.54 -12.24
C GLN A 113 0.78 -14.09 -12.76
N VAL A 114 1.67 -13.27 -12.23
CA VAL A 114 1.86 -11.89 -12.67
C VAL A 114 2.45 -11.92 -14.08
N LYS A 115 1.72 -11.35 -15.05
CA LYS A 115 2.11 -11.36 -16.47
C LYS A 115 3.21 -10.36 -16.77
N SER A 116 3.22 -9.25 -16.03
CA SER A 116 4.17 -8.17 -16.24
C SER A 116 4.55 -7.52 -14.92
N SER A 117 5.85 -7.29 -14.72
CA SER A 117 6.37 -6.51 -13.60
C SER A 117 7.12 -5.30 -14.15
N LEU A 118 6.79 -4.12 -13.62
CA LEU A 118 7.50 -2.88 -13.88
C LEU A 118 8.24 -2.47 -12.61
N HIS A 119 9.55 -2.26 -12.72
CA HIS A 119 10.37 -1.78 -11.61
C HIS A 119 10.58 -0.28 -11.77
N TRP A 120 10.09 0.48 -10.79
CA TRP A 120 10.23 1.93 -10.77
C TRP A 120 11.38 2.32 -9.82
N PHE A 121 12.51 2.71 -10.39
CA PHE A 121 13.62 3.31 -9.65
C PHE A 121 13.49 4.83 -9.74
N GLY A 122 13.37 5.51 -8.59
CA GLY A 122 13.26 6.98 -8.55
C GLY A 122 14.41 7.69 -9.28
N HIS A 123 14.11 8.84 -9.89
CA HIS A 123 14.96 9.79 -10.64
C HIS A 123 15.97 9.26 -11.70
N SER A 124 16.18 7.95 -11.83
CA SER A 124 17.22 7.36 -12.70
C SER A 124 16.70 6.38 -13.76
N GLY A 125 15.38 6.28 -13.93
CA GLY A 125 14.79 5.60 -15.08
C GLY A 125 14.14 4.25 -14.76
N VAL A 126 13.20 3.86 -15.62
CA VAL A 126 12.46 2.62 -15.55
C VAL A 126 13.32 1.52 -16.17
N GLU A 127 13.88 0.63 -15.35
CA GLU A 127 14.49 -0.60 -15.84
C GLU A 127 13.44 -1.71 -15.93
N LYS A 128 13.43 -2.36 -17.09
CA LYS A 128 12.45 -3.36 -17.47
C LYS A 128 13.04 -4.73 -17.18
N LEU A 129 12.51 -5.47 -16.20
CA LEU A 129 12.73 -6.92 -16.20
C LEU A 129 11.82 -7.53 -17.27
N ASP A 130 12.45 -8.18 -18.24
CA ASP A 130 11.85 -8.57 -19.51
C ASP A 130 10.62 -9.48 -19.34
N THR A 131 9.45 -8.95 -19.70
CA THR A 131 8.21 -9.71 -20.00
C THR A 131 7.45 -9.11 -21.21
N GLY A 132 8.09 -8.24 -21.99
CA GLY A 132 7.48 -7.67 -23.21
C GLY A 132 6.45 -6.53 -23.04
N ALA A 133 6.12 -6.04 -21.84
CA ALA A 133 5.10 -4.98 -21.65
C ALA A 133 5.64 -3.55 -21.88
N LYS A 134 5.01 -2.70 -22.69
CA LYS A 134 5.50 -1.32 -22.96
C LYS A 134 5.53 -0.44 -21.69
N PRO A 135 6.51 0.48 -21.55
CA PRO A 135 6.57 1.39 -20.41
C PRO A 135 5.32 2.27 -20.35
N ILE A 136 4.74 2.37 -19.16
CA ILE A 136 3.67 3.34 -18.86
C ILE A 136 4.38 4.67 -18.62
N LEU A 137 4.01 5.68 -19.43
CA LEU A 137 4.51 7.04 -19.32
C LEU A 137 4.27 7.60 -17.90
N PRO A 138 5.09 8.56 -17.43
CA PRO A 138 4.89 9.14 -16.12
C PRO A 138 3.50 9.80 -16.05
N PHE A 139 2.78 9.53 -14.95
CA PHE A 139 1.56 10.25 -14.58
C PHE A 139 1.88 11.71 -14.28
#